data_AF-A0A941IA43-F1
#
_entry.id   AF-A0A941IA43-F1
#
_cell.length_a   1.000
_cell.length_b   1.000
_cell.length_c   1.000
_cell.angle_alpha   90.00
_cell.angle_beta   90.00
_cell.angle_gamma   90.00
#
_symmetry.space_group_name_H-M   'P 1'
#
loop_
_entity.id
_entity.type
_entity.pdbx_description
1 polymer ?
#
loop_
_entity_poly.entity_id
_entity_poly.type
_entity_poly.pdbx_seq_one_letter_code
_entity_poly.pdbx_strand_id
1 'polypeptide(L)'
;AELQNALAEQITSGHARQLHEASYNMLAFAFATRYQNSNQWGLEVLAAASDPAIQTRQQAQDWLKARRYQPQNLRLSSMTRLGARMFRANVSFDDHPFERRMAGQIDTVSVESVEKFMQQLPSPPQVLLVRAD
;
A
#
# COMPACT_ATOMS: atom_id res chain seq x y z
N ALA A 1 7.29 -10.13 18.41
CA ALA A 1 7.91 -11.43 18.11
C ALA A 1 7.07 -12.25 17.14
N GLU A 2 5.84 -12.63 17.47
CA GLU A 2 5.00 -13.48 16.61
C GLU A 2 4.77 -12.91 15.20
N LEU A 3 4.30 -11.66 15.08
CA LEU A 3 4.10 -11.01 13.78
C LEU A 3 5.39 -10.84 12.97
N GLN A 4 6.53 -10.60 13.64
CA GLN A 4 7.83 -10.50 12.96
C GLN A 4 8.28 -11.85 12.40
N ASN A 5 8.05 -12.93 13.14
CA ASN A 5 8.35 -14.30 12.69
C ASN A 5 7.44 -14.68 11.51
N ALA A 6 6.13 -14.39 11.61
CA ALA A 6 5.19 -14.61 10.52
C ALA A 6 5.57 -13.80 9.27
N LEU A 7 6.00 -12.55 9.44
CA LEU A 7 6.47 -11.72 8.33
C LEU A 7 7.73 -12.30 7.66
N ALA A 8 8.69 -12.77 8.46
CA ALA A 8 9.90 -13.44 7.94
C ALA A 8 9.54 -14.72 7.16
N GLU A 9 8.56 -15.49 7.63
CA GLU A 9 8.05 -16.67 6.93
C GLU A 9 7.35 -16.30 5.61
N GLN A 10 6.51 -15.26 5.58
CA GLN A 10 5.86 -14.79 4.36
C GLN A 10 6.86 -14.37 3.27
N ILE A 11 7.96 -13.72 3.68
CA ILE A 11 9.01 -13.27 2.77
C ILE A 11 9.82 -14.46 2.23
N THR A 12 10.18 -15.41 3.10
CA THR A 12 11.07 -16.53 2.73
C THR A 12 10.34 -17.66 1.99
N SER A 13 9.06 -17.92 2.31
CA SER A 13 8.23 -18.95 1.67
C SER A 13 7.87 -18.64 0.21
N GLY A 14 8.01 -17.39 -0.22
CA GLY A 14 7.64 -16.94 -1.57
C GLY A 14 6.21 -16.43 -1.70
N HIS A 15 5.39 -16.49 -0.65
CA HIS A 15 4.04 -15.90 -0.65
C HIS A 15 4.10 -14.38 -0.92
N ALA A 16 5.08 -13.68 -0.35
CA ALA A 16 5.29 -12.25 -0.63
C ALA A 16 5.52 -11.96 -2.13
N ARG A 17 6.09 -12.91 -2.89
CA ARG A 17 6.23 -12.80 -4.36
C ARG A 17 4.90 -13.01 -5.08
N GLN A 18 3.99 -13.83 -4.55
CA GLN A 18 2.65 -14.02 -5.11
C GLN A 18 1.77 -12.77 -4.96
N LEU A 19 2.01 -11.97 -3.92
CA LEU A 19 1.32 -10.69 -3.69
C LEU A 19 1.91 -9.53 -4.52
N HIS A 20 2.98 -9.74 -5.28
CA HIS A 20 3.60 -8.71 -6.10
C HIS A 20 2.90 -8.56 -7.46
N GLU A 21 2.62 -7.31 -7.85
CA GLU A 21 2.09 -6.94 -9.17
C GLU A 21 3.17 -6.17 -9.94
N ALA A 22 3.49 -6.64 -11.15
CA ALA A 22 4.55 -6.09 -11.99
C ALA A 22 4.22 -4.68 -12.54
N SER A 23 2.94 -4.36 -12.67
CA SER A 23 2.44 -3.07 -13.12
C SER A 23 2.61 -2.02 -12.01
N TYR A 24 3.82 -1.48 -11.89
CA TYR A 24 4.14 -0.48 -10.89
C TYR A 24 3.48 0.87 -11.19
N ASN A 25 2.88 1.47 -10.16
CA ASN A 25 2.39 2.85 -10.19
C ASN A 25 2.63 3.51 -8.83
N MET A 26 3.38 4.60 -8.81
CA MET A 26 3.66 5.36 -7.59
C MET A 26 2.38 5.89 -6.94
N LEU A 27 1.34 6.18 -7.72
CA LEU A 27 0.07 6.70 -7.25
C LEU A 27 -1.07 5.68 -7.43
N ALA A 28 -0.79 4.37 -7.34
CA ALA A 28 -1.80 3.32 -7.40
C ALA A 28 -2.93 3.58 -6.38
N PHE A 29 -4.17 3.29 -6.75
CA PHE A 29 -5.27 3.35 -5.80
C PHE A 29 -5.13 2.24 -4.75
N ALA A 30 -5.16 2.59 -3.47
CA ALA A 30 -4.85 1.67 -2.37
C ALA A 30 -5.75 0.41 -2.29
N PHE A 31 -6.93 0.45 -2.92
CA PHE A 31 -7.90 -0.65 -2.92
C PHE A 31 -8.26 -1.14 -4.34
N ALA A 32 -7.37 -0.91 -5.31
CA ALA A 32 -7.39 -1.59 -6.60
C ALA A 32 -6.22 -2.58 -6.70
N THR A 33 -6.39 -3.59 -7.55
CA THR A 33 -5.36 -4.60 -7.84
C THR A 33 -4.66 -4.38 -9.18
N ARG A 34 -5.11 -3.41 -9.98
CA ARG A 34 -4.59 -3.16 -11.35
C ARG A 34 -3.13 -2.71 -11.38
N TYR A 35 -2.74 -1.89 -10.41
CA TYR A 35 -1.36 -1.46 -10.21
C TYR A 35 -0.93 -1.74 -8.78
N GLN A 36 0.35 -1.55 -8.50
CA GLN A 36 0.87 -1.60 -7.14
C GLN A 36 1.91 -0.51 -6.89
N ASN A 37 1.78 0.13 -5.73
CA ASN A 37 2.78 1.00 -5.15
C ASN A 37 3.72 0.18 -4.24
N SER A 38 4.98 0.59 -4.07
CA SER A 38 5.97 -0.15 -3.26
C SER A 38 5.59 -0.27 -1.78
N ASN A 39 5.00 0.77 -1.19
CA ASN A 39 4.49 0.73 0.18
C ASN A 39 3.26 -0.18 0.28
N GLN A 40 2.43 -0.22 -0.76
CA GLN A 40 1.26 -1.09 -0.81
C GLN A 40 1.65 -2.56 -0.80
N TRP A 41 2.69 -2.95 -1.54
CA TRP A 41 3.22 -4.32 -1.47
C TRP A 41 3.63 -4.70 -0.05
N GLY A 42 4.43 -3.86 0.62
CA GLY A 42 4.85 -4.12 2.00
C GLY A 42 3.67 -4.22 2.97
N LEU A 43 2.65 -3.38 2.79
CA LEU A 43 1.43 -3.39 3.60
C LEU A 43 0.56 -4.64 3.35
N GLU A 44 0.45 -5.10 2.11
CA GLU A 44 -0.28 -6.32 1.74
C GLU A 44 0.43 -7.57 2.26
N VAL A 45 1.77 -7.61 2.24
CA VAL A 45 2.57 -8.69 2.85
C VAL A 45 2.40 -8.72 4.38
N LEU A 46 2.35 -7.55 5.03
CA LEU A 46 2.05 -7.46 6.45
C LEU A 46 0.65 -8.00 6.79
N ALA A 47 -0.34 -7.69 5.95
CA ALA A 47 -1.70 -8.23 6.12
C ALA A 47 -1.67 -9.76 6.07
N ALA A 48 -1.01 -10.35 5.06
CA ALA A 48 -0.87 -11.81 4.95
C ALA A 48 -0.10 -12.45 6.11
N ALA A 49 0.91 -11.75 6.65
CA ALA A 49 1.59 -12.19 7.87
C ALA A 49 0.70 -12.14 9.12
N SER A 50 -0.32 -11.29 9.12
CA SER A 50 -1.24 -11.12 10.24
C SER A 50 -2.43 -12.08 10.20
N ASP A 51 -2.73 -12.66 9.04
CA ASP A 51 -3.82 -13.61 8.84
C ASP A 51 -3.47 -14.61 7.73
N PRO A 52 -3.13 -15.86 8.08
CA PRO A 52 -2.76 -16.90 7.12
C PRO A 52 -3.85 -17.24 6.10
N ALA A 53 -5.11 -16.86 6.32
CA ALA A 53 -6.18 -17.07 5.35
C ALA A 53 -6.07 -16.14 4.12
N ILE A 54 -5.28 -15.07 4.22
CA ILE A 54 -5.04 -14.14 3.12
C ILE A 54 -4.02 -14.77 2.16
N GLN A 55 -4.47 -15.01 0.95
CA GLN A 55 -3.68 -15.64 -0.12
C GLN A 55 -3.54 -14.75 -1.37
N THR A 56 -4.27 -13.63 -1.42
CA THR A 56 -4.36 -12.76 -2.59
C THR A 56 -4.31 -11.29 -2.19
N ARG A 57 -3.91 -10.43 -3.13
CA ARG A 57 -3.94 -8.97 -2.95
C ARG A 57 -5.33 -8.45 -2.58
N GLN A 58 -6.38 -9.00 -3.19
CA GLN A 58 -7.75 -8.59 -2.91
C GLN A 58 -8.13 -8.88 -1.45
N GLN A 59 -7.80 -10.08 -0.95
CA GLN A 59 -8.04 -10.45 0.45
C GLN A 59 -7.24 -9.56 1.42
N ALA A 60 -5.99 -9.24 1.09
CA ALA A 60 -5.18 -8.30 1.88
C ALA A 60 -5.83 -6.92 1.94
N GLN A 61 -6.32 -6.40 0.81
CA GLN A 61 -7.02 -5.12 0.74
C GLN A 61 -8.34 -5.13 1.51
N ASP A 62 -9.09 -6.24 1.48
CA ASP A 62 -10.33 -6.37 2.25
C ASP A 62 -10.06 -6.47 3.76
N TRP A 63 -8.98 -7.15 4.16
CA TRP A 63 -8.50 -7.15 5.53
C TRP A 63 -8.08 -5.76 6.02
N LEU A 64 -7.45 -4.95 5.16
CA LEU A 64 -7.09 -3.56 5.45
C LEU A 64 -8.33 -2.68 5.62
N LYS A 65 -9.34 -2.83 4.74
CA LYS A 65 -10.64 -2.14 4.89
C LYS A 65 -11.33 -2.51 6.19
N ALA A 66 -11.36 -3.80 6.55
CA ALA A 66 -11.95 -4.27 7.80
C ALA A 66 -11.27 -3.66 9.04
N ARG A 67 -9.98 -3.38 8.95
CA ARG A 67 -9.19 -2.68 9.99
C ARG A 67 -9.16 -1.16 9.83
N ARG A 68 -10.02 -0.62 8.96
CA ARG A 68 -10.19 0.83 8.73
C ARG A 68 -8.88 1.53 8.35
N TYR A 69 -8.01 0.85 7.63
CA TYR A 69 -6.82 1.47 7.04
C TYR A 69 -7.22 2.70 6.20
N GLN A 70 -6.54 3.82 6.43
CA GLN A 70 -6.79 5.08 5.73
C GLN A 70 -5.60 5.39 4.81
N PRO A 71 -5.74 5.28 3.48
CA PRO A 71 -4.70 5.71 2.56
C PRO A 71 -4.47 7.22 2.63
N GLN A 72 -3.30 7.67 2.20
CA GLN A 72 -3.03 9.11 2.10
C GLN A 72 -3.88 9.71 0.97
N ASN A 73 -4.67 10.73 1.30
CA ASN A 73 -5.39 11.52 0.31
C ASN A 73 -4.51 12.68 -0.19
N LEU A 74 -3.94 12.54 -1.38
CA LEU A 74 -3.21 13.60 -2.04
C LEU A 74 -4.18 14.48 -2.84
N ARG A 75 -4.06 15.80 -2.69
CA ARG A 75 -4.79 16.77 -3.51
C ARG A 75 -3.90 17.26 -4.64
N LEU A 76 -4.13 16.75 -5.85
CA LEU A 76 -3.38 17.13 -7.04
C LEU A 76 -4.26 17.94 -7.98
N SER A 77 -3.79 19.11 -8.42
CA SER A 77 -4.47 19.90 -9.44
C SER A 77 -4.51 19.15 -10.78
N SER A 78 -5.46 19.47 -11.66
CA SER A 78 -5.56 18.85 -12.99
C SER A 78 -4.30 19.07 -13.84
N MET A 79 -3.66 20.24 -13.73
CA MET A 79 -2.39 20.55 -14.41
C MET A 79 -1.24 19.70 -13.86
N THR A 80 -1.18 19.53 -12.52
CA THR A 80 -0.19 18.65 -11.87
C THR A 80 -0.37 17.20 -12.30
N ARG A 81 -1.62 16.71 -12.44
CA ARG A 81 -1.88 15.34 -12.90
C ARG A 81 -1.49 15.14 -14.36
N LEU A 82 -1.79 16.10 -15.24
CA LEU A 82 -1.38 16.05 -16.65
C LEU A 82 0.16 16.04 -16.77
N GLY A 83 0.84 16.94 -16.04
CA GLY A 83 2.31 16.97 -15.99
C GLY A 83 2.90 15.68 -15.42
N ALA A 84 2.37 15.16 -14.32
CA ALA A 84 2.87 13.93 -13.71
C ALA A 84 2.81 12.74 -14.68
N ARG A 85 1.71 12.59 -15.44
CA ARG A 85 1.60 11.54 -16.48
C ARG A 85 2.60 11.71 -17.62
N MET A 86 2.92 12.95 -17.99
CA MET A 86 3.84 13.25 -19.10
C MET A 86 5.32 13.09 -18.72
N PHE A 87 5.67 13.26 -17.43
CA PHE A 87 7.08 13.31 -16.97
C PHE A 87 7.50 12.16 -16.03
N ARG A 88 6.60 11.25 -15.65
CA ARG A 88 6.92 10.09 -14.80
C ARG A 88 6.37 8.82 -15.45
N ALA A 89 7.25 7.93 -15.89
CA ALA A 89 6.88 6.64 -16.51
C ALA A 89 5.99 5.74 -15.63
N ASN A 90 5.95 6.01 -14.32
CA ASN A 90 5.32 5.16 -13.32
C ASN A 90 4.12 5.85 -12.62
N VAL A 91 3.38 6.71 -13.33
CA VAL A 91 2.19 7.39 -12.79
C VAL A 91 0.98 7.19 -13.69
N SER A 92 -0.04 6.51 -13.16
CA SER A 92 -1.39 6.45 -13.73
C SER A 92 -2.44 6.80 -12.67
N PHE A 93 -3.63 7.17 -13.12
CA PHE A 93 -4.79 7.50 -12.26
C PHE A 93 -6.05 6.75 -12.69
N ASP A 94 -5.96 5.80 -13.61
CA ASP A 94 -7.11 5.14 -14.22
C ASP A 94 -7.65 3.95 -13.42
N ASP A 95 -7.04 3.65 -12.28
CA ASP A 95 -7.50 2.72 -11.24
C ASP A 95 -8.16 3.42 -10.05
N HIS A 96 -8.16 4.75 -9.99
CA HIS A 96 -8.85 5.52 -8.95
C HIS A 96 -10.36 5.62 -9.22
N PRO A 97 -11.20 5.62 -8.17
CA PRO A 97 -12.63 5.92 -8.29
C PRO A 97 -12.84 7.23 -9.05
N PHE A 98 -13.73 7.19 -10.05
CA PHE A 98 -13.89 8.28 -11.01
C PHE A 98 -14.13 9.64 -10.33
N GLU A 99 -15.08 9.69 -9.39
CA GLU A 99 -15.47 10.93 -8.70
C GLU A 99 -14.30 11.55 -7.93
N ARG A 100 -13.56 10.73 -7.18
CA ARG A 100 -12.39 11.17 -6.39
C ARG A 100 -11.29 11.68 -7.29
N ARG A 101 -11.00 10.95 -8.37
CA ARG A 101 -10.04 11.35 -9.40
C ARG A 101 -10.39 12.69 -10.04
N MET A 102 -11.66 12.90 -10.38
CA MET A 102 -12.13 14.16 -10.97
C MET A 102 -12.05 15.32 -9.96
N ALA A 103 -12.32 15.05 -8.69
CA ALA A 103 -12.09 16.00 -7.59
C ALA A 103 -10.61 16.22 -7.23
N GLY A 104 -9.67 15.57 -7.94
CA GLY A 104 -8.23 15.65 -7.68
C GLY A 104 -7.78 14.98 -6.39
N GLN A 105 -8.62 14.13 -5.82
CA GLN A 105 -8.37 13.32 -4.64
C GLN A 105 -7.78 11.98 -5.07
N ILE A 106 -6.50 11.79 -4.77
CA ILE A 106 -5.73 10.60 -5.13
C ILE A 106 -5.40 9.85 -3.84
N ASP A 107 -6.03 8.70 -3.63
CA ASP A 107 -5.80 7.87 -2.44
C ASP A 107 -4.75 6.80 -2.73
N THR A 108 -3.57 6.95 -2.14
CA THR A 108 -2.44 6.04 -2.35
C THR A 108 -1.85 5.62 -1.01
N VAL A 109 -1.10 4.51 -1.03
CA VAL A 109 -0.34 4.05 0.14
C VAL A 109 0.95 4.87 0.25
N SER A 110 1.09 5.59 1.35
CA SER A 110 2.31 6.34 1.71
C SER A 110 2.96 5.77 2.96
N VAL A 111 4.22 6.15 3.22
CA VAL A 111 4.92 5.80 4.47
C VAL A 111 4.12 6.28 5.67
N GLU A 112 3.67 7.55 5.67
CA GLU A 112 2.92 8.14 6.77
C GLU A 112 1.57 7.43 7.01
N SER A 113 0.92 6.96 5.93
CA SER A 113 -0.33 6.19 6.07
C SER A 113 -0.09 4.82 6.70
N VAL A 114 1.03 4.17 6.37
CA VAL A 114 1.44 2.88 6.94
C VAL A 114 1.80 3.07 8.41
N GLU A 115 2.61 4.08 8.75
CA GLU A 115 2.97 4.39 10.15
C GLU A 115 1.74 4.63 11.02
N LYS A 116 0.81 5.46 10.56
CA LYS A 116 -0.46 5.72 11.26
C LYS A 116 -1.28 4.45 11.47
N PHE A 117 -1.32 3.58 10.47
CA PHE A 117 -2.01 2.30 10.59
C PHE A 117 -1.35 1.37 11.61
N MET A 118 -0.02 1.28 11.58
CA MET A 118 0.72 0.43 12.51
C MET A 118 0.50 0.87 13.98
N GLN A 119 0.35 2.16 14.23
CA GLN A 119 0.01 2.69 15.57
C GLN A 119 -1.39 2.27 16.06
N GLN A 120 -2.28 1.85 15.16
CA GLN A 120 -3.64 1.38 15.51
C GLN A 120 -3.69 -0.12 15.79
N LEU A 121 -2.62 -0.86 15.50
CA LEU A 121 -2.57 -2.30 15.78
C LEU A 121 -2.44 -2.55 17.30
N PRO A 122 -2.97 -3.69 17.80
CA PRO A 122 -2.97 -4.01 19.24
C PRO A 122 -1.57 -3.99 19.89
N SER A 123 -0.55 -4.32 19.10
CA SER A 123 0.86 -4.23 19.48
C SER A 123 1.53 -3.16 18.62
N PRO A 124 1.58 -1.90 19.08
CA PRO A 124 2.16 -0.81 18.30
C PRO A 124 3.65 -1.07 18.03
N PRO A 125 4.17 -0.70 16.85
CA PRO A 125 5.55 -0.95 16.48
C PRO A 125 6.51 -0.08 17.30
N GLN A 126 7.74 -0.57 17.46
CA GLN A 126 8.86 0.28 17.85
C GLN A 126 9.49 0.89 16.60
N VAL A 127 9.68 2.20 16.58
CA VAL A 127 10.39 2.90 15.49
C VAL A 127 11.89 2.87 15.79
N LEU A 128 12.65 2.20 14.94
CA LEU A 128 14.11 2.13 15.03
C LEU A 128 14.73 3.10 14.04
N LEU A 129 15.47 4.09 14.55
CA LEU A 129 16.32 4.96 13.74
C LEU A 129 17.61 4.23 13.40
N VAL A 130 17.69 3.69 12.19
CA VAL A 130 18.93 3.10 11.66
C VAL A 130 19.78 4.24 11.11
N ARG A 131 20.94 4.49 11.73
CA ARG A 131 21.98 5.34 11.14
C ARG A 131 22.84 4.45 10.26
N ALA A 132 23.04 4.86 9.02
CA ALA A 132 24.10 4.29 8.21
C ALA A 132 25.38 5.05 8.57
N ASP A 133 26.38 4.31 9.04
CA ASP A 133 27.72 4.82 9.31
C ASP A 133 28.46 5.12 8.01
#